data_AF-A0A846ZEL5-F1
#
_entry.id   AF-A0A846ZEL5-F1
#
_cell.length_a   1.000
_cell.length_b   1.000
_cell.length_c   1.000
_cell.angle_alpha   90.00
_cell.angle_beta   90.00
_cell.angle_gamma   90.00
#
_symmetry.space_group_name_H-M   'P 1'
#
loop_
_entity.id
_entity.type
_entity.pdbx_description
1 polymer ?
#
loop_
_entity_poly.entity_id
_entity_poly.type
_entity_poly.pdbx_seq_one_letter_code
_entity_poly.pdbx_strand_id
1 'polypeptide(L)'
;MIETVKKFNHFTWYHISNLTPEDNQTLVAEHQLTHEMIGYAVDHNEAVRMEYDTAAQEALMVIDVISYHNELVETRPIGILFAHGDLYTFSHTVTDYVQAVFLAPQNRQERAADTAISAIDFVMTGLYSLMTRYVEQITDINRRRRVIQSQLGHQKRTTKQMNELLRLQTQMIYIQNSLANNQVMLDTFKHDYQDTLANFEVEHVDDVRVEIGQAEHMANLAMAVIDSVSDAYGNLSNRDLEWTMKVLTVYSIVLTIPTIVSGFYGENVKWLPFANTQDSWWISIVITLVLMGVVSLLLALSGFFRK
;
A
#
# COMPACT_ATOMS: atom_id res chain seq x y z
N MET A 1 13.50 16.22 -22.93
CA MET A 1 14.51 17.31 -23.01
C MET A 1 15.69 16.87 -22.18
N ILE A 2 16.87 16.77 -22.78
CA ILE A 2 18.12 16.46 -22.05
C ILE A 2 18.61 17.74 -21.37
N GLU A 3 18.59 17.77 -20.04
CA GLU A 3 19.06 18.90 -19.25
C GLU A 3 20.46 18.60 -18.68
N THR A 4 21.42 19.49 -18.94
CA THR A 4 22.71 19.46 -18.22
C THR A 4 22.52 20.13 -16.87
N VAL A 5 22.37 19.33 -15.82
CA VAL A 5 21.96 19.84 -14.50
C VAL A 5 23.13 20.36 -13.70
N LYS A 6 24.23 19.61 -13.66
CA LYS A 6 25.42 19.99 -12.91
C LYS A 6 26.67 19.40 -13.56
N LYS A 7 27.70 20.25 -13.69
CA LYS A 7 29.03 19.83 -14.13
C LYS A 7 29.96 19.77 -12.92
N PHE A 8 30.48 18.58 -12.64
CA PHE A 8 31.53 18.37 -11.64
C PHE A 8 32.90 18.34 -12.34
N ASN A 9 33.98 18.29 -11.57
CA ASN A 9 35.32 18.21 -12.16
C ASN A 9 35.57 16.88 -12.90
N HIS A 10 34.96 15.78 -12.44
CA HIS A 10 35.23 14.43 -12.94
C HIS A 10 34.09 13.82 -13.77
N PHE A 11 32.90 14.41 -13.72
CA PHE A 11 31.72 13.93 -14.45
C PHE A 11 30.72 15.05 -14.70
N THR A 12 29.89 14.90 -15.73
CA THR A 12 28.73 15.74 -15.98
C THR A 12 27.46 14.95 -15.68
N TRP A 13 26.52 15.58 -14.98
CA TRP A 13 25.21 15.00 -14.72
C TRP A 13 24.16 15.53 -15.69
N TYR A 14 23.57 14.61 -16.44
CA TYR A 14 22.45 14.82 -17.34
C TYR A 14 21.17 14.25 -16.73
N HIS A 15 20.11 15.05 -16.73
CA HIS A 15 18.77 14.61 -16.37
C HIS A 15 17.88 14.59 -17.59
N ILE A 16 17.22 13.46 -17.80
CA ILE A 16 16.34 13.21 -18.94
C ILE A 16 14.96 12.91 -18.37
N SER A 17 14.12 13.93 -18.41
CA SER A 17 12.70 13.79 -18.09
C SER A 17 11.92 13.46 -19.34
N ASN A 18 11.15 12.36 -19.27
CA ASN A 18 10.23 11.91 -20.30
C ASN A 18 10.87 11.90 -21.71
N LEU A 19 11.75 10.93 -21.94
CA LEU A 19 12.56 10.80 -23.16
C LEU A 19 11.71 10.93 -24.43
N THR A 20 12.04 11.89 -25.28
CA THR A 20 11.44 12.03 -26.62
C THR A 20 12.24 11.26 -27.67
N PRO A 21 11.64 10.93 -28.84
CA PRO A 21 12.38 10.30 -29.93
C PRO A 21 13.58 11.13 -30.42
N GLU A 22 13.48 12.46 -30.35
CA GLU A 22 14.59 13.38 -30.68
C GLU A 22 15.71 13.29 -29.65
N ASP A 23 15.37 13.33 -28.35
CA ASP A 23 16.36 13.14 -27.27
C ASP A 23 17.07 11.78 -27.42
N ASN A 24 16.35 10.71 -27.76
CA ASN A 24 16.93 9.38 -27.97
C ASN A 24 17.98 9.39 -29.09
N GLN A 25 17.70 10.07 -30.21
CA GLN A 25 18.67 10.22 -31.30
C GLN A 25 19.91 10.97 -30.85
N THR A 26 19.75 12.05 -30.07
CA THR A 26 20.87 12.81 -29.52
C THR A 26 21.71 11.97 -28.56
N LEU A 27 21.09 11.20 -27.66
CA LEU A 27 21.79 10.31 -26.72
C LEU A 27 22.62 9.25 -27.45
N VAL A 28 22.10 8.69 -28.53
CA VAL A 28 22.80 7.65 -29.30
C VAL A 28 23.88 8.26 -30.18
N ALA A 29 23.61 9.38 -30.84
CA ALA A 29 24.54 9.98 -31.80
C ALA A 29 25.67 10.78 -31.13
N GLU A 30 25.35 11.55 -30.10
CA GLU A 30 26.31 12.48 -29.45
C GLU A 30 26.91 11.87 -28.18
N HIS A 31 26.10 11.23 -27.34
CA HIS A 31 26.54 10.62 -26.08
C HIS A 31 26.97 9.15 -26.22
N GLN A 32 26.81 8.58 -27.42
CA GLN A 32 27.21 7.21 -27.78
C GLN A 32 26.57 6.13 -26.91
N LEU A 33 25.40 6.42 -26.33
CA LEU A 33 24.70 5.47 -25.47
C LEU A 33 24.06 4.34 -26.30
N THR A 34 24.07 3.11 -25.77
CA THR A 34 23.42 1.99 -26.44
C THR A 34 21.89 2.10 -26.41
N HIS A 35 21.24 1.68 -27.50
CA HIS A 35 19.78 1.64 -27.56
C HIS A 35 19.16 0.72 -26.49
N GLU A 36 19.87 -0.34 -26.12
CA GLU A 36 19.43 -1.30 -25.11
C GLU A 36 19.38 -0.67 -23.71
N MET A 37 20.47 -0.01 -23.27
CA MET A 37 20.50 0.66 -21.97
C MET A 37 19.51 1.81 -21.88
N ILE A 38 19.33 2.60 -22.94
CA ILE A 38 18.28 3.63 -22.97
C ILE A 38 16.91 2.98 -22.86
N GLY A 39 16.67 1.88 -23.58
CA GLY A 39 15.42 1.14 -23.58
C GLY A 39 15.02 0.67 -22.18
N TYR A 40 15.96 0.05 -21.45
CA TYR A 40 15.75 -0.37 -20.07
C TYR A 40 15.56 0.82 -19.13
N ALA A 41 16.34 1.90 -19.29
CA ALA A 41 16.28 3.06 -18.40
C ALA A 41 14.96 3.84 -18.46
N VAL A 42 14.19 3.71 -19.55
CA VAL A 42 12.89 4.41 -19.74
C VAL A 42 11.68 3.48 -19.69
N ASP A 43 11.86 2.19 -19.48
CA ASP A 43 10.73 1.27 -19.31
C ASP A 43 10.04 1.54 -17.97
N HIS A 44 8.74 1.80 -18.04
CA HIS A 44 7.90 2.14 -16.89
C HIS A 44 7.69 0.94 -15.95
N ASN A 45 7.93 -0.28 -16.41
CA ASN A 45 7.77 -1.51 -15.64
C ASN A 45 9.09 -2.31 -15.56
N GLU A 46 10.23 -1.65 -15.77
CA GLU A 46 11.53 -2.31 -15.64
C GLU A 46 11.73 -2.86 -14.23
N ALA A 47 12.35 -4.04 -14.13
CA ALA A 47 12.65 -4.62 -12.84
C ALA A 47 13.89 -3.94 -12.22
N VAL A 48 13.83 -3.67 -10.91
CA VAL A 48 14.98 -3.18 -10.14
C VAL A 48 16.13 -4.17 -10.24
N ARG A 49 17.23 -3.73 -10.85
CA ARG A 49 18.47 -4.49 -11.00
C ARG A 49 19.63 -3.57 -11.38
N MET A 50 20.82 -4.14 -11.33
CA MET A 50 21.97 -3.60 -12.04
C MET A 50 22.13 -4.34 -13.37
N GLU A 51 22.44 -3.61 -14.44
CA GLU A 51 22.75 -4.14 -15.76
C GLU A 51 24.09 -3.55 -16.23
N TYR A 52 24.94 -4.39 -16.83
CA TYR A 52 26.30 -3.98 -17.21
C TYR A 52 26.62 -4.40 -18.63
N ASP A 53 27.04 -3.44 -19.45
CA ASP A 53 27.65 -3.71 -20.74
C ASP A 53 29.14 -3.39 -20.66
N THR A 54 29.95 -4.44 -20.50
CA THR A 54 31.42 -4.33 -20.47
C THR A 54 32.03 -3.89 -21.79
N ALA A 55 31.36 -4.14 -22.93
CA ALA A 55 31.85 -3.74 -24.24
C ALA A 55 31.59 -2.26 -24.51
N ALA A 56 30.44 -1.74 -24.08
CA ALA A 56 30.07 -0.33 -24.17
C ALA A 56 30.58 0.54 -23.00
N GLN A 57 31.10 -0.08 -21.93
CA GLN A 57 31.46 0.59 -20.67
C GLN A 57 30.27 1.34 -20.03
N GLU A 58 29.11 0.68 -20.04
CA GLU A 58 27.86 1.20 -19.50
C GLU A 58 27.42 0.39 -18.29
N ALA A 59 26.97 1.08 -17.24
CA ALA A 59 26.38 0.47 -16.06
C ALA A 59 25.04 1.15 -15.77
N LEU A 60 23.94 0.42 -15.88
CA LEU A 60 22.61 0.89 -15.58
C LEU A 60 22.16 0.36 -14.21
N MET A 61 21.80 1.28 -13.34
CA MET A 61 21.12 1.02 -12.08
C MET A 61 19.65 1.37 -12.24
N VAL A 62 18.77 0.38 -12.17
CA VAL A 62 17.32 0.59 -12.10
C VAL A 62 16.91 0.49 -10.64
N ILE A 63 16.30 1.55 -10.12
CA ILE A 63 15.84 1.61 -8.73
C ILE A 63 14.41 2.14 -8.67
N ASP A 64 13.60 1.59 -7.78
CA ASP A 64 12.25 2.12 -7.56
C ASP A 64 12.28 3.35 -6.65
N VAL A 65 11.41 4.31 -6.97
CA VAL A 65 11.15 5.50 -6.15
C VAL A 65 9.64 5.68 -5.95
N ILE A 66 9.27 6.42 -4.90
CA ILE A 66 7.87 6.79 -4.63
C ILE A 66 7.31 7.60 -5.80
N SER A 67 6.13 7.22 -6.29
CA SER A 67 5.38 7.98 -7.28
C SER A 67 4.17 8.66 -6.63
N TYR A 68 4.07 9.97 -6.81
CA TYR A 68 2.96 10.78 -6.32
C TYR A 68 1.94 11.02 -7.44
N HIS A 69 1.19 9.97 -7.83
CA HIS A 69 0.16 10.07 -8.86
C HIS A 69 -1.22 9.64 -8.33
N ASN A 70 -2.27 10.41 -8.60
CA ASN A 70 -3.68 10.05 -8.34
C ASN A 70 -4.05 9.59 -6.91
N GLU A 71 -3.75 10.39 -5.87
CA GLU A 71 -4.08 10.14 -4.44
C GLU A 71 -3.54 8.83 -3.82
N LEU A 72 -3.02 7.92 -4.65
CA LEU A 72 -2.46 6.62 -4.29
C LEU A 72 -0.95 6.71 -4.40
N VAL A 73 -0.27 6.39 -3.30
CA VAL A 73 1.19 6.27 -3.28
C VAL A 73 1.55 4.94 -3.92
N GLU A 74 2.22 5.00 -5.06
CA GLU A 74 2.78 3.84 -5.77
C GLU A 74 4.30 3.96 -5.82
N THR A 75 4.97 2.99 -6.42
CA THR A 75 6.41 3.04 -6.70
C THR A 75 6.64 2.86 -8.20
N ARG A 76 7.66 3.52 -8.74
CA ARG A 76 8.03 3.42 -10.15
C ARG A 76 9.55 3.39 -10.31
N PRO A 77 10.07 2.67 -11.31
CA PRO A 77 11.50 2.64 -11.56
C PRO A 77 11.98 4.00 -12.10
N ILE A 78 13.23 4.30 -11.79
CA ILE A 78 14.06 5.29 -12.47
C ILE A 78 15.35 4.62 -12.94
N GLY A 79 15.84 5.02 -14.10
CA GLY A 79 17.13 4.56 -14.61
C GLY A 79 18.24 5.54 -14.22
N ILE A 80 19.33 5.02 -13.67
CA ILE A 80 20.55 5.77 -13.39
C ILE A 80 21.68 5.09 -14.16
N LEU A 81 22.13 5.70 -15.24
CA LEU A 81 23.12 5.15 -16.15
C LEU A 81 24.46 5.87 -15.95
N PHE A 82 25.51 5.10 -15.74
CA PHE A 82 26.89 5.55 -15.78
C PHE A 82 27.47 5.13 -17.12
N ALA A 83 27.91 6.09 -17.92
CA ALA A 83 28.44 5.82 -19.25
C ALA A 83 29.51 6.85 -19.62
N HIS A 84 30.64 6.38 -20.16
CA HIS A 84 31.73 7.23 -20.65
C HIS A 84 32.28 8.25 -19.63
N GLY A 85 32.14 7.97 -18.33
CA GLY A 85 32.56 8.86 -17.24
C GLY A 85 31.52 9.91 -16.83
N ASP A 86 30.35 9.93 -17.47
CA ASP A 86 29.22 10.82 -17.15
C ASP A 86 28.07 10.06 -16.50
N LEU A 87 27.16 10.82 -15.87
CA LEU A 87 25.98 10.32 -15.18
C LEU A 87 24.72 10.77 -15.89
N TYR A 88 23.83 9.82 -16.19
CA TYR A 88 22.54 10.06 -16.82
C TYR A 88 21.44 9.54 -15.90
N THR A 89 20.41 10.35 -15.68
CA THR A 89 19.25 9.96 -14.89
C THR A 89 18.00 10.07 -15.76
N PHE A 90 17.26 8.99 -15.84
CA PHE A 90 16.05 8.86 -16.64
C PHE A 90 14.85 8.83 -15.69
N SER A 91 13.94 9.78 -15.89
CA SER A 91 12.73 9.94 -15.09
C SER A 91 11.51 10.11 -15.98
N HIS A 92 10.34 9.95 -15.36
CA HIS A 92 9.06 10.26 -15.97
C HIS A 92 8.44 11.46 -15.24
N THR A 93 7.37 12.03 -15.80
CA THR A 93 6.69 13.21 -15.22
C THR A 93 6.34 13.07 -13.74
N VAL A 94 6.03 11.85 -13.27
CA VAL A 94 5.65 11.58 -11.88
C VAL A 94 6.85 11.30 -10.95
N THR A 95 8.04 11.04 -11.51
CA THR A 95 9.29 10.80 -10.78
C THR A 95 10.34 11.91 -11.02
N ASP A 96 9.97 12.96 -11.79
CA ASP A 96 10.83 14.10 -12.13
C ASP A 96 11.37 14.86 -10.90
N TYR A 97 10.62 14.80 -9.80
CA TYR A 97 11.04 15.38 -8.51
C TYR A 97 12.38 14.83 -8.01
N VAL A 98 12.83 13.66 -8.50
CA VAL A 98 14.14 13.07 -8.20
C VAL A 98 15.27 14.06 -8.49
N GLN A 99 15.19 14.81 -9.59
CA GLN A 99 16.19 15.84 -9.90
C GLN A 99 16.29 16.89 -8.80
N ALA A 100 15.15 17.40 -8.35
CA ALA A 100 15.08 18.40 -7.27
C ALA A 100 15.58 17.84 -5.93
N VAL A 101 15.35 16.54 -5.67
CA VAL A 101 15.89 15.86 -4.48
C VAL A 101 17.41 15.80 -4.55
N PHE A 102 17.99 15.37 -5.67
CA PHE A 102 19.44 15.31 -5.84
C PHE A 102 20.11 16.69 -5.73
N LEU A 103 19.40 17.76 -6.10
CA LEU A 103 19.85 19.15 -5.97
C LEU A 103 19.60 19.80 -4.61
N ALA A 104 18.90 19.13 -3.69
CA ALA A 104 18.46 19.74 -2.44
C ALA A 104 19.66 20.26 -1.62
N PRO A 105 19.54 21.40 -0.90
CA PRO A 105 20.65 21.97 -0.15
C PRO A 105 21.24 21.04 0.90
N GLN A 106 20.42 20.17 1.50
CA GLN A 106 20.84 19.14 2.45
C GLN A 106 21.68 18.02 1.82
N ASN A 107 21.59 17.86 0.50
CA ASN A 107 22.40 16.94 -0.31
C ASN A 107 23.62 17.65 -0.90
N ARG A 108 23.87 18.92 -0.51
CA ARG A 108 25.20 19.49 -0.70
C ARG A 108 26.14 18.71 0.17
N GLN A 109 26.96 17.89 -0.46
CA GLN A 109 28.01 17.17 0.22
C GLN A 109 28.91 18.18 0.94
N GLU A 110 28.86 18.22 2.27
CA GLU A 110 29.75 19.03 3.12
C GLU A 110 31.16 18.42 3.18
N ARG A 111 31.67 17.90 2.06
CA ARG A 111 33.05 17.40 1.96
C ARG A 111 33.93 18.48 1.34
N ALA A 112 35.11 18.64 1.92
CA ALA A 112 36.05 19.72 1.62
C ALA A 112 36.49 19.68 0.14
N ALA A 113 35.91 20.59 -0.65
CA ALA A 113 36.14 20.86 -2.08
C ALA A 113 35.46 19.91 -3.09
N ASP A 114 34.80 20.51 -4.09
CA ASP A 114 34.16 19.88 -5.27
C ASP A 114 35.11 18.99 -6.11
N THR A 115 36.40 18.91 -5.76
CA THR A 115 37.45 18.16 -6.45
C THR A 115 37.49 16.66 -6.14
N ALA A 116 36.73 16.18 -5.14
CA ALA A 116 36.79 14.79 -4.67
C ALA A 116 35.47 13.99 -4.78
N ILE A 117 34.41 14.60 -5.32
CA ILE A 117 33.09 13.97 -5.42
C ILE A 117 33.06 13.05 -6.65
N SER A 118 32.79 11.76 -6.44
CA SER A 118 32.55 10.80 -7.52
C SER A 118 31.07 10.76 -7.90
N ALA A 119 30.77 10.25 -9.09
CA ALA A 119 29.39 10.06 -9.54
C ALA A 119 28.62 9.11 -8.61
N ILE A 120 29.30 8.11 -8.04
CA ILE A 120 28.71 7.11 -7.15
C ILE A 120 28.36 7.75 -5.81
N ASP A 121 29.27 8.52 -5.21
CA ASP A 121 29.01 9.25 -3.97
C ASP A 121 27.82 10.21 -4.14
N PHE A 122 27.74 10.90 -5.28
CA PHE A 122 26.62 11.77 -5.62
C PHE A 122 25.29 11.00 -5.73
N VAL A 123 25.29 9.85 -6.42
CA VAL A 123 24.09 9.00 -6.53
C VAL A 123 23.68 8.48 -5.17
N MET A 124 24.61 7.97 -4.35
CA MET A 124 24.30 7.47 -3.00
C MET A 124 23.72 8.55 -2.09
N THR A 125 24.22 9.81 -2.14
CA THR A 125 23.59 10.92 -1.40
C THR A 125 22.14 11.15 -1.84
N GLY A 126 21.90 11.11 -3.16
CA GLY A 126 20.56 11.25 -3.71
C GLY A 126 19.64 10.10 -3.29
N LEU A 127 20.12 8.86 -3.38
CA LEU A 127 19.39 7.67 -2.95
C LEU A 127 19.04 7.72 -1.47
N TYR A 128 19.99 8.10 -0.59
CA TYR A 128 19.72 8.28 0.84
C TYR A 128 18.52 9.20 1.07
N SER A 129 18.51 10.37 0.43
CA SER A 129 17.39 11.32 0.51
C SER A 129 16.09 10.78 -0.08
N LEU A 130 16.14 9.95 -1.12
CA LEU A 130 14.96 9.28 -1.64
C LEU A 130 14.40 8.27 -0.64
N MET A 131 15.27 7.55 0.09
CA MET A 131 14.86 6.58 1.11
C MET A 131 14.16 7.26 2.30
N THR A 132 14.59 8.47 2.68
CA THR A 132 13.87 9.25 3.70
C THR A 132 12.41 9.51 3.30
N ARG A 133 12.10 9.66 2.00
CA ARG A 133 10.71 9.83 1.52
C ARG A 133 9.87 8.57 1.70
N TYR A 134 10.45 7.38 1.58
CA TYR A 134 9.76 6.14 1.92
C TYR A 134 9.32 6.15 3.39
N VAL A 135 10.23 6.53 4.30
CA VAL A 135 9.94 6.64 5.74
C VAL A 135 8.82 7.65 6.01
N GLU A 136 8.81 8.78 5.32
CA GLU A 136 7.72 9.77 5.39
C GLU A 136 6.38 9.18 4.95
N GLN A 137 6.34 8.45 3.82
CA GLN A 137 5.12 7.81 3.33
C GLN A 137 4.61 6.72 4.28
N ILE A 138 5.51 5.87 4.79
CA ILE A 138 5.17 4.85 5.80
C ILE A 138 4.58 5.52 7.05
N THR A 139 5.16 6.63 7.47
CA THR A 139 4.66 7.41 8.63
C THR A 139 3.28 8.00 8.39
N ASP A 140 3.03 8.55 7.20
CA ASP A 140 1.72 9.09 6.84
C ASP A 140 0.64 8.00 6.73
N ILE A 141 0.95 6.87 6.07
CA ILE A 141 0.07 5.70 6.03
C ILE A 141 -0.26 5.22 7.45
N ASN A 142 0.75 5.11 8.32
CA ASN A 142 0.57 4.73 9.71
C ASN A 142 -0.34 5.70 10.48
N ARG A 143 -0.25 7.00 10.20
CA ARG A 143 -1.10 8.04 10.78
C ARG A 143 -2.55 7.90 10.30
N ARG A 144 -2.78 7.74 8.99
CA ARG A 144 -4.11 7.51 8.41
C ARG A 144 -4.76 6.24 8.96
N ARG A 145 -4.00 5.14 9.05
CA ARG A 145 -4.46 3.88 9.66
C ARG A 145 -4.88 4.06 11.11
N ARG A 146 -4.16 4.86 11.92
CA ARG A 146 -4.56 5.15 13.31
C ARG A 146 -5.88 5.92 13.39
N VAL A 147 -6.15 6.83 12.45
CA VAL A 147 -7.43 7.55 12.36
C VAL A 147 -8.57 6.60 12.03
N ILE A 148 -8.35 5.63 11.13
CA ILE A 148 -9.35 4.61 10.83
C ILE A 148 -9.57 3.73 12.07
N GLN A 149 -8.49 3.24 12.68
CA GLN A 149 -8.53 2.38 13.86
C GLN A 149 -9.26 3.03 15.05
N SER A 150 -9.13 4.34 15.28
CA SER A 150 -9.85 5.01 16.38
C SER A 150 -11.37 5.04 16.18
N GLN A 151 -11.85 4.85 14.96
CA GLN A 151 -13.27 4.76 14.62
C GLN A 151 -13.84 3.34 14.80
N LEU A 152 -13.00 2.34 15.06
CA LEU A 152 -13.44 0.98 15.41
C LEU A 152 -14.44 1.03 16.56
N GLY A 153 -15.54 0.29 16.41
CA GLY A 153 -16.58 0.15 17.44
C GLY A 153 -17.55 1.33 17.59
N HIS A 154 -17.28 2.50 16.99
CA HIS A 154 -18.12 3.70 17.16
C HIS A 154 -19.16 3.90 16.06
N GLN A 155 -18.96 3.33 14.86
CA GLN A 155 -19.87 3.51 13.72
C GLN A 155 -20.25 2.18 13.05
N LYS A 156 -21.51 2.07 12.60
CA LYS A 156 -22.00 0.99 11.70
C LYS A 156 -21.47 1.10 10.26
N ARG A 157 -20.65 2.11 9.96
CA ARG A 157 -20.05 2.31 8.64
C ARG A 157 -18.75 1.50 8.60
N THR A 158 -18.85 0.24 8.20
CA THR A 158 -17.69 -0.66 8.07
C THR A 158 -17.08 -0.56 6.67
N THR A 159 -17.91 -0.37 5.63
CA THR A 159 -17.48 -0.47 4.24
C THR A 159 -16.53 0.65 3.80
N LYS A 160 -16.77 1.91 4.23
CA LYS A 160 -15.89 3.03 3.85
C LYS A 160 -14.50 2.86 4.48
N GLN A 161 -14.46 2.59 5.77
CA GLN A 161 -13.23 2.37 6.53
C GLN A 161 -12.47 1.14 6.01
N MET A 162 -13.17 0.07 5.65
CA MET A 162 -12.57 -1.10 5.01
C MET A 162 -11.94 -0.74 3.65
N ASN A 163 -12.65 0.02 2.80
CA ASN A 163 -12.09 0.46 1.53
C ASN A 163 -10.87 1.37 1.70
N GLU A 164 -10.87 2.23 2.72
CA GLU A 164 -9.70 3.06 3.05
C GLU A 164 -8.53 2.21 3.57
N LEU A 165 -8.78 1.19 4.40
CA LEU A 165 -7.74 0.24 4.83
C LEU A 165 -7.16 -0.53 3.65
N LEU A 166 -8.00 -1.03 2.73
CA LEU A 166 -7.55 -1.70 1.52
C LEU A 166 -6.65 -0.78 0.67
N ARG A 167 -7.00 0.51 0.53
CA ARG A 167 -6.14 1.48 -0.16
C ARG A 167 -4.79 1.63 0.54
N LEU A 168 -4.76 1.76 1.86
CA LEU A 168 -3.51 1.86 2.63
C LEU A 168 -2.67 0.58 2.53
N GLN A 169 -3.32 -0.58 2.55
CA GLN A 169 -2.67 -1.88 2.39
C GLN A 169 -2.02 -1.99 1.01
N THR A 170 -2.74 -1.66 -0.07
CA THR A 170 -2.17 -1.64 -1.43
C THR A 170 -0.96 -0.72 -1.53
N GLN A 171 -1.02 0.50 -0.99
CA GLN A 171 0.13 1.43 -0.99
C GLN A 171 1.33 0.86 -0.25
N MET A 172 1.09 0.24 0.91
CA MET A 172 2.15 -0.37 1.70
C MET A 172 2.78 -1.58 0.98
N ILE A 173 2.02 -2.35 0.19
CA ILE A 173 2.56 -3.48 -0.60
C ILE A 173 3.55 -2.95 -1.65
N TYR A 174 3.19 -1.88 -2.38
CA TYR A 174 4.11 -1.26 -3.35
C TYR A 174 5.39 -0.79 -2.68
N ILE A 175 5.26 -0.08 -1.55
CA ILE A 175 6.40 0.39 -0.75
C ILE A 175 7.29 -0.78 -0.28
N GLN A 176 6.70 -1.82 0.28
CA GLN A 176 7.42 -2.98 0.80
C GLN A 176 8.18 -3.72 -0.31
N ASN A 177 7.53 -3.99 -1.44
CA ASN A 177 8.16 -4.67 -2.57
C ASN A 177 9.32 -3.83 -3.14
N SER A 178 9.10 -2.53 -3.31
CA SER A 178 10.12 -1.61 -3.80
C SER A 178 11.33 -1.55 -2.87
N LEU A 179 11.13 -1.44 -1.55
CA LEU A 179 12.22 -1.42 -0.57
C LEU A 179 13.01 -2.75 -0.60
N ALA A 180 12.31 -3.88 -0.61
CA ALA A 180 12.95 -5.21 -0.67
C ALA A 180 13.78 -5.38 -1.97
N ASN A 181 13.24 -4.95 -3.11
CA ASN A 181 13.96 -5.02 -4.38
C ASN A 181 15.18 -4.08 -4.40
N ASN A 182 15.01 -2.84 -3.93
CA ASN A 182 16.10 -1.86 -3.83
C ASN A 182 17.21 -2.36 -2.90
N GLN A 183 16.86 -3.01 -1.78
CA GLN A 183 17.80 -3.62 -0.85
C GLN A 183 18.66 -4.69 -1.53
N VAL A 184 18.03 -5.63 -2.24
CA VAL A 184 18.73 -6.71 -2.96
C VAL A 184 19.63 -6.15 -4.06
N MET A 185 19.17 -5.12 -4.78
CA MET A 185 19.98 -4.44 -5.80
C MET A 185 21.21 -3.76 -5.19
N LEU A 186 21.08 -3.04 -4.07
CA LEU A 186 22.23 -2.43 -3.40
C LEU A 186 23.18 -3.46 -2.79
N ASP A 187 22.66 -4.58 -2.26
CA ASP A 187 23.49 -5.70 -1.81
C ASP A 187 24.33 -6.27 -2.97
N THR A 188 23.72 -6.41 -4.15
CA THR A 188 24.39 -6.87 -5.38
C THR A 188 25.42 -5.84 -5.86
N PHE A 189 25.04 -4.56 -5.93
CA PHE A 189 25.94 -3.46 -6.30
C PHE A 189 27.18 -3.42 -5.41
N LYS A 190 26.99 -3.52 -4.08
CA LYS A 190 28.10 -3.56 -3.13
C LYS A 190 29.00 -4.76 -3.39
N HIS A 191 28.41 -5.95 -3.55
CA HIS A 191 29.17 -7.18 -3.78
C HIS A 191 30.03 -7.10 -5.04
N ASP A 192 29.47 -6.60 -6.13
CA ASP A 192 30.14 -6.54 -7.44
C ASP A 192 31.21 -5.44 -7.49
N TYR A 193 31.02 -4.33 -6.77
CA TYR A 193 31.89 -3.15 -6.87
C TYR A 193 32.78 -2.88 -5.65
N GLN A 194 32.68 -3.66 -4.57
CA GLN A 194 33.48 -3.44 -3.35
C GLN A 194 34.99 -3.28 -3.61
N ASP A 195 35.54 -3.99 -4.60
CA ASP A 195 36.97 -3.97 -4.92
C ASP A 195 37.38 -2.83 -5.85
N THR A 196 36.41 -2.20 -6.53
CA THR A 196 36.64 -1.09 -7.46
C THR A 196 36.40 0.27 -6.79
N LEU A 197 35.48 0.31 -5.83
CA LEU A 197 35.11 1.51 -5.08
C LEU A 197 36.20 1.93 -4.09
N ALA A 198 36.30 3.23 -3.84
CA ALA A 198 37.06 3.74 -2.73
C ALA A 198 36.37 3.38 -1.40
N ASN A 199 37.14 3.19 -0.33
CA ASN A 199 36.61 2.80 0.99
C ASN A 199 35.46 3.70 1.48
N PHE A 200 35.54 5.02 1.21
CA PHE A 200 34.51 5.96 1.62
C PHE A 200 33.21 5.81 0.80
N GLU A 201 33.29 5.35 -0.45
CA GLU A 201 32.12 5.08 -1.29
C GLU A 201 31.43 3.81 -0.82
N VAL A 202 32.19 2.79 -0.46
CA VAL A 202 31.65 1.55 0.13
C VAL A 202 30.93 1.84 1.45
N GLU A 203 31.52 2.69 2.31
CA GLU A 203 30.89 3.13 3.56
C GLU A 203 29.56 3.85 3.29
N HIS A 204 29.52 4.72 2.28
CA HIS A 204 28.30 5.45 1.92
C HIS A 204 27.22 4.54 1.32
N VAL A 205 27.60 3.53 0.53
CA VAL A 205 26.67 2.49 0.08
C VAL A 205 26.09 1.73 1.28
N ASP A 206 26.91 1.42 2.29
CA ASP A 206 26.45 0.79 3.53
C ASP A 206 25.47 1.68 4.32
N ASP A 207 25.69 2.99 4.37
CA ASP A 207 24.77 3.93 5.01
C ASP A 207 23.38 3.90 4.34
N VAL A 208 23.34 3.97 2.99
CA VAL A 208 22.09 3.87 2.24
C VAL A 208 21.42 2.51 2.49
N ARG A 209 22.19 1.42 2.45
CA ARG A 209 21.71 0.05 2.67
C ARG A 209 21.12 -0.15 4.06
N VAL A 210 21.70 0.47 5.09
CA VAL A 210 21.15 0.46 6.46
C VAL A 210 19.82 1.22 6.50
N GLU A 211 19.74 2.39 5.85
CA GLU A 211 18.50 3.19 5.80
C GLU A 211 17.37 2.44 5.07
N ILE A 212 17.66 1.77 3.95
CA ILE A 212 16.68 0.91 3.24
C ILE A 212 16.21 -0.23 4.13
N GLY A 213 17.13 -0.97 4.78
CA GLY A 213 16.77 -2.06 5.68
C GLY A 213 15.91 -1.60 6.86
N GLN A 214 16.16 -0.40 7.39
CA GLN A 214 15.30 0.20 8.42
C GLN A 214 13.92 0.54 7.89
N ALA A 215 13.84 1.18 6.72
CA ALA A 215 12.56 1.49 6.07
C ALA A 215 11.77 0.22 5.74
N GLU A 216 12.41 -0.85 5.28
CA GLU A 216 11.80 -2.15 5.00
C GLU A 216 11.24 -2.76 6.29
N HIS A 217 12.00 -2.75 7.38
CA HIS A 217 11.53 -3.23 8.67
C HIS A 217 10.30 -2.44 9.16
N MET A 218 10.32 -1.11 9.00
CA MET A 218 9.18 -0.26 9.33
C MET A 218 7.95 -0.56 8.47
N ALA A 219 8.13 -0.79 7.17
CA ALA A 219 7.05 -1.15 6.25
C ALA A 219 6.42 -2.51 6.63
N ASN A 220 7.24 -3.52 6.92
CA ASN A 220 6.80 -4.84 7.35
C ASN A 220 5.97 -4.78 8.65
N LEU A 221 6.42 -4.02 9.65
CA LEU A 221 5.67 -3.79 10.89
C LEU A 221 4.37 -3.04 10.64
N ALA A 222 4.40 -2.00 9.78
CA ALA A 222 3.22 -1.22 9.44
C ALA A 222 2.15 -2.09 8.77
N MET A 223 2.56 -2.94 7.82
CA MET A 223 1.71 -3.90 7.11
C MET A 223 1.04 -4.88 8.08
N ALA A 224 1.83 -5.54 8.95
CA ALA A 224 1.29 -6.50 9.91
C ALA A 224 0.20 -5.89 10.81
N VAL A 225 0.35 -4.61 11.17
CA VAL A 225 -0.67 -3.90 11.95
C VAL A 225 -1.87 -3.49 11.09
N ILE A 226 -1.68 -3.11 9.81
CA ILE A 226 -2.80 -2.86 8.88
C ILE A 226 -3.65 -4.13 8.72
N ASP A 227 -3.02 -5.28 8.51
CA ASP A 227 -3.68 -6.57 8.37
C ASP A 227 -4.47 -6.93 9.63
N SER A 228 -3.85 -6.80 10.80
CA SER A 228 -4.54 -7.03 12.09
C SER A 228 -5.76 -6.13 12.30
N VAL A 229 -5.68 -4.86 11.88
CA VAL A 229 -6.82 -3.94 11.95
C VAL A 229 -7.90 -4.33 10.94
N SER A 230 -7.52 -4.73 9.72
CA SER A 230 -8.43 -5.21 8.68
C SER A 230 -9.21 -6.45 9.14
N ASP A 231 -8.52 -7.43 9.71
CA ASP A 231 -9.12 -8.65 10.28
C ASP A 231 -10.12 -8.33 11.40
N ALA A 232 -9.77 -7.38 12.28
CA ALA A 232 -10.68 -6.92 13.33
C ALA A 232 -11.98 -6.30 12.76
N TYR A 233 -11.89 -5.52 11.68
CA TYR A 233 -13.08 -5.00 10.97
C TYR A 233 -13.89 -6.12 10.32
N GLY A 234 -13.23 -7.11 9.71
CA GLY A 234 -13.90 -8.30 9.15
C GLY A 234 -14.70 -9.05 10.21
N ASN A 235 -14.11 -9.27 11.38
CA ASN A 235 -14.77 -9.91 12.52
C ASN A 235 -15.98 -9.13 13.05
N LEU A 236 -15.89 -7.80 13.10
CA LEU A 236 -17.04 -6.95 13.46
C LEU A 236 -18.19 -7.04 12.45
N SER A 237 -17.87 -7.10 11.15
CA SER A 237 -18.86 -7.27 10.08
C SER A 237 -19.60 -8.60 10.20
N ASN A 238 -18.87 -9.69 10.48
CA ASN A 238 -19.49 -11.01 10.70
C ASN A 238 -20.44 -11.00 11.89
N ARG A 239 -20.07 -10.33 13.00
CA ARG A 239 -20.96 -10.18 14.16
C ARG A 239 -22.26 -9.44 13.81
N ASP A 240 -22.21 -8.43 12.95
CA ASP A 240 -23.40 -7.70 12.52
C ASP A 240 -24.32 -8.57 11.65
N LEU A 241 -23.76 -9.45 10.81
CA LEU A 241 -24.53 -10.44 10.06
C LEU A 241 -25.20 -11.47 10.97
N GLU A 242 -24.47 -12.01 11.95
CA GLU A 242 -25.03 -12.92 12.94
C GLU A 242 -26.17 -12.28 13.73
N TRP A 243 -26.01 -11.01 14.15
CA TRP A 243 -27.06 -10.26 14.82
C TRP A 243 -28.30 -10.09 13.93
N THR A 244 -28.11 -9.73 12.66
CA THR A 244 -29.21 -9.53 11.71
C THR A 244 -29.99 -10.83 11.48
N MET A 245 -29.30 -11.95 11.34
CA MET A 245 -29.93 -13.27 11.20
C MET A 245 -30.69 -13.69 12.45
N LYS A 246 -30.15 -13.42 13.65
CA LYS A 246 -30.88 -13.64 14.91
C LYS A 246 -32.17 -12.81 14.95
N VAL A 247 -32.10 -11.52 14.62
CA VAL A 247 -33.29 -10.64 14.59
C VAL A 247 -34.35 -11.17 13.62
N LEU A 248 -33.97 -11.52 12.40
CA LEU A 248 -34.89 -12.08 11.42
C LEU A 248 -35.53 -13.39 11.92
N THR A 249 -34.73 -14.27 12.51
CA THR A 249 -35.19 -15.55 13.06
C THR A 249 -36.20 -15.36 14.18
N VAL A 250 -35.96 -14.42 15.11
CA VAL A 250 -36.94 -14.08 16.16
C VAL A 250 -38.25 -13.60 15.54
N TYR A 251 -38.20 -12.67 14.58
CA TYR A 251 -39.41 -12.19 13.93
C TYR A 251 -40.18 -13.32 13.27
N SER A 252 -39.51 -14.22 12.55
CA SER A 252 -40.14 -15.39 11.93
C SER A 252 -40.80 -16.30 12.97
N ILE A 253 -40.10 -16.69 14.04
CA ILE A 253 -40.66 -17.55 15.09
C ILE A 253 -41.88 -16.91 15.77
N VAL A 254 -41.76 -15.64 16.15
CA VAL A 254 -42.83 -14.92 16.87
C VAL A 254 -44.05 -14.68 15.97
N LEU A 255 -43.86 -14.34 14.69
CA LEU A 255 -44.96 -14.12 13.73
C LEU A 255 -45.63 -15.42 13.25
N THR A 256 -44.97 -16.57 13.38
CA THR A 256 -45.57 -17.87 13.02
C THR A 256 -46.65 -18.28 14.04
N ILE A 257 -46.58 -17.82 15.30
CA ILE A 257 -47.54 -18.21 16.34
C ILE A 257 -48.98 -17.78 16.01
N PRO A 258 -49.28 -16.51 15.65
CA PRO A 258 -50.60 -16.12 15.19
C PRO A 258 -51.14 -16.96 14.03
N THR A 259 -50.27 -17.34 13.08
CA THR A 259 -50.69 -18.15 11.93
C THR A 259 -51.07 -19.57 12.32
N ILE A 260 -50.34 -20.18 13.26
CA ILE A 260 -50.65 -21.52 13.78
C ILE A 260 -51.97 -21.50 14.56
N VAL A 261 -52.16 -20.53 15.46
CA VAL A 261 -53.39 -20.42 16.26
C VAL A 261 -54.59 -20.13 15.36
N SER A 262 -54.47 -19.18 14.43
CA SER A 262 -55.50 -18.89 13.42
C SER A 262 -55.81 -20.10 12.54
N GLY A 263 -54.78 -20.88 12.15
CA GLY A 263 -54.94 -22.12 11.41
C GLY A 263 -55.81 -23.13 12.14
N PHE A 264 -55.47 -23.46 13.40
CA PHE A 264 -56.26 -24.40 14.21
C PHE A 264 -57.69 -23.93 14.48
N TYR A 265 -57.89 -22.63 14.77
CA TYR A 265 -59.22 -22.06 14.99
C TYR A 265 -60.01 -21.80 13.70
N GLY A 266 -59.35 -21.88 12.53
CA GLY A 266 -59.96 -21.80 11.20
C GLY A 266 -60.35 -23.16 10.61
N GLU A 267 -59.95 -24.26 11.25
CA GLU A 267 -60.32 -25.61 10.81
C GLU A 267 -61.76 -25.97 11.21
N ASN A 268 -62.50 -26.59 10.29
CA ASN A 268 -63.90 -26.97 10.49
C ASN A 268 -64.05 -28.28 11.30
N VAL A 269 -63.47 -28.33 12.50
CA VAL A 269 -63.52 -29.50 13.39
C VAL A 269 -64.60 -29.34 14.47
N LYS A 270 -65.44 -30.36 14.66
CA LYS A 270 -66.60 -30.31 15.58
C LYS A 270 -66.23 -30.22 17.08
N TRP A 271 -65.00 -30.58 17.45
CA TRP A 271 -64.56 -30.62 18.85
C TRP A 271 -63.30 -29.77 19.03
N LEU A 272 -63.48 -28.45 19.03
CA LEU A 272 -62.40 -27.51 19.31
C LEU A 272 -62.63 -26.83 20.68
N PRO A 273 -61.63 -26.84 21.58
CA PRO A 273 -61.74 -26.17 22.87
C PRO A 273 -62.04 -24.68 22.70
N PHE A 274 -63.01 -24.17 23.44
CA PHE A 274 -63.38 -22.74 23.47
C PHE A 274 -63.88 -22.15 22.13
N ALA A 275 -64.35 -22.98 21.18
CA ALA A 275 -64.85 -22.50 19.88
C ALA A 275 -66.38 -22.25 19.84
N ASN A 276 -67.14 -22.81 20.78
CA ASN A 276 -68.60 -22.70 20.82
C ASN A 276 -69.11 -21.54 21.70
N THR A 277 -68.23 -20.63 22.14
CA THR A 277 -68.60 -19.47 22.98
C THR A 277 -68.71 -18.19 22.15
N GLN A 278 -69.58 -17.25 22.54
CA GLN A 278 -69.77 -15.99 21.81
C GLN A 278 -68.51 -15.11 21.79
N ASP A 279 -67.62 -15.29 22.77
CA ASP A 279 -66.34 -14.58 22.93
C ASP A 279 -65.12 -15.37 22.42
N SER A 280 -65.32 -16.44 21.63
CA SER A 280 -64.24 -17.33 21.14
C SER A 280 -63.10 -16.58 20.44
N TRP A 281 -63.42 -15.49 19.72
CA TRP A 281 -62.44 -14.67 19.01
C TRP A 281 -61.49 -13.92 19.96
N TRP A 282 -62.00 -13.40 21.08
CA TRP A 282 -61.18 -12.77 22.13
C TRP A 282 -60.27 -13.79 22.80
N ILE A 283 -60.79 -14.98 23.09
CA ILE A 283 -60.02 -16.08 23.70
C ILE A 283 -58.85 -16.47 22.79
N SER A 284 -59.06 -16.58 21.48
CA SER A 284 -58.01 -16.88 20.50
C SER A 284 -56.90 -15.81 20.47
N ILE A 285 -57.27 -14.52 20.54
CA ILE A 285 -56.29 -13.42 20.63
C ILE A 285 -55.46 -13.53 21.91
N VAL A 286 -56.12 -13.77 23.06
CA VAL A 286 -55.42 -13.89 24.35
C VAL A 286 -54.46 -15.08 24.34
N ILE A 287 -54.90 -16.25 23.86
CA ILE A 287 -54.03 -17.44 23.74
C ILE A 287 -52.82 -17.13 22.84
N THR A 288 -53.04 -16.47 21.70
CA THR A 288 -51.97 -16.08 20.78
C THR A 288 -50.94 -15.17 21.46
N LEU A 289 -51.40 -14.12 22.16
CA LEU A 289 -50.52 -13.19 22.87
C LEU A 289 -49.74 -13.87 24.00
N VAL A 290 -50.38 -14.77 24.75
CA VAL A 290 -49.71 -15.56 25.80
C VAL A 290 -48.62 -16.44 25.20
N LEU A 291 -48.93 -17.18 24.12
CA LEU A 291 -47.95 -18.02 23.45
C LEU A 291 -46.78 -17.21 22.87
N MET A 292 -47.05 -16.07 22.24
CA MET A 292 -46.01 -15.15 21.76
C MET A 292 -45.14 -14.65 22.91
N GLY A 293 -45.74 -14.29 24.05
CA GLY A 293 -45.02 -13.86 25.25
C GLY A 293 -44.13 -14.95 25.83
N VAL A 294 -44.64 -16.18 25.95
CA VAL A 294 -43.89 -17.34 26.46
C VAL A 294 -42.72 -17.67 25.54
N VAL A 295 -42.94 -17.74 24.22
CA VAL A 295 -41.86 -18.03 23.27
C VAL A 295 -40.81 -16.92 23.27
N SER A 296 -41.22 -15.66 23.31
CA SER A 296 -40.29 -14.52 23.41
C SER A 296 -39.47 -14.58 24.70
N LEU A 297 -40.08 -14.96 25.83
CA LEU A 297 -39.39 -15.16 27.11
C LEU A 297 -38.38 -16.30 27.03
N LEU A 298 -38.74 -17.44 26.43
CA LEU A 298 -37.83 -18.57 26.25
C LEU A 298 -36.61 -18.19 25.39
N LEU A 299 -36.83 -17.45 24.30
CA LEU A 299 -35.74 -16.92 23.46
C LEU A 299 -34.84 -15.93 24.23
N ALA A 300 -35.42 -15.15 25.15
CA ALA A 300 -34.64 -14.26 26.02
C ALA A 300 -33.81 -15.01 27.06
N LEU A 301 -34.39 -16.04 27.69
CA LEU A 301 -33.69 -16.88 28.67
C LEU A 301 -32.58 -17.72 28.04
N SER A 302 -32.75 -18.15 26.78
CA SER A 302 -31.71 -18.86 26.02
C SER A 302 -30.55 -17.95 25.59
N GLY A 303 -30.59 -16.66 25.94
CA GLY A 303 -29.54 -15.70 25.60
C GLY A 303 -29.54 -15.28 24.13
N PHE A 304 -30.59 -15.60 23.36
CA PHE A 304 -30.64 -15.35 21.92
C PHE A 304 -30.56 -13.85 21.56
N PHE A 305 -31.03 -12.98 22.45
CA PHE A 305 -30.97 -11.51 22.30
C PHE A 305 -29.69 -10.87 22.84
N ARG A 306 -28.75 -11.63 23.42
CA ARG A 306 -27.47 -11.05 23.85
C ARG A 306 -26.59 -10.79 22.62
N LYS A 307 -26.10 -9.55 22.54
CA LYS A 307 -25.07 -9.11 21.58
C LYS A 307 -23.72 -9.74 21.88
#